data_AF-A0A1X0RQG2-F1
#
_entry.id   AF-A0A1X0RQG2-F1
#
_cell.length_a   1.000
_cell.length_b   1.000
_cell.length_c   1.000
_cell.angle_alpha   90.00
_cell.angle_beta   90.00
_cell.angle_gamma   90.00
#
_symmetry.space_group_name_H-M   'P 1'
#
loop_
_entity.id
_entity.type
_entity.pdbx_description
1 polymer ?
#
loop_
_entity_poly.entity_id
_entity_poly.type
_entity_poly.pdbx_seq_one_letter_code
_entity_poly.pdbx_strand_id
1 'polypeptide(L)'
;PSCGGTDHSRFSRNLRPMNKSKTKLSKPKNTVEKAFVIKASLANICKYSKFVTMIQEVVGHITQLVYAGSIFANYYFLKLLENGEEVPVFTQNLLY
;
A
#
# COMPACT_ATOMS: atom_id res chain seq x y z
N PRO A 1 -3.52 27.78 -53.62
CA PRO A 1 -2.79 26.87 -52.71
C PRO A 1 -2.15 27.64 -51.54
N SER A 2 -2.60 27.40 -50.31
CA SER A 2 -1.76 27.64 -49.13
C SER A 2 -2.36 26.94 -47.92
N CYS A 3 -1.66 25.92 -47.44
CA CYS A 3 -1.89 25.30 -46.14
C CYS A 3 -1.30 26.21 -45.06
N GLY A 4 -2.08 26.55 -44.03
CA GLY A 4 -1.59 27.20 -42.82
C GLY A 4 -2.31 26.63 -41.61
N GLY A 5 -1.72 25.59 -41.01
CA GLY A 5 -2.26 24.97 -39.80
C GLY A 5 -1.87 25.75 -38.54
N THR A 6 -2.74 25.74 -37.52
CA THR A 6 -2.35 25.75 -36.10
C THR A 6 -3.51 25.18 -35.28
N ASP A 7 -3.24 24.09 -34.57
CA ASP A 7 -4.14 23.49 -33.59
C ASP A 7 -4.28 24.39 -32.36
N HIS A 8 -5.52 24.77 -32.06
CA HIS A 8 -5.91 25.14 -30.70
C HIS A 8 -7.10 24.28 -30.31
N SER A 9 -6.82 23.07 -29.82
CA SER A 9 -7.80 22.24 -29.13
C SER A 9 -8.32 22.99 -27.90
N ARG A 10 -9.45 23.68 -28.07
CA ARG A 10 -10.15 24.38 -27.00
C ARG A 10 -10.84 23.33 -26.14
N PHE A 11 -10.16 22.86 -25.11
CA PHE A 11 -10.74 21.96 -24.11
C PHE A 11 -11.77 22.73 -23.25
N SER A 12 -12.98 22.94 -23.78
CA SER A 12 -14.09 23.52 -23.00
C SER A 12 -14.73 22.44 -22.15
N ARG A 13 -14.27 22.28 -20.91
CA ARG A 13 -14.97 21.47 -19.90
C ARG A 13 -16.15 22.28 -19.38
N ASN A 14 -17.25 22.30 -20.13
CA ASN A 14 -18.52 22.87 -19.68
C ASN A 14 -19.20 21.92 -18.70
N LEU A 15 -18.83 21.96 -17.41
CA LEU A 15 -19.74 21.57 -16.34
C LEU A 15 -19.72 22.63 -15.22
N ARG A 16 -20.94 23.07 -14.93
CA ARG A 16 -21.38 24.32 -14.31
C ARG A 16 -21.22 24.38 -12.77
N PRO A 17 -21.51 25.52 -12.13
CA PRO A 17 -20.95 25.91 -10.83
C PRO A 17 -21.58 25.18 -9.63
N MET A 18 -20.77 25.09 -8.59
CA MET A 18 -21.08 24.52 -7.28
C MET A 18 -22.29 25.22 -6.64
N ASN A 19 -23.44 24.53 -6.61
CA ASN A 19 -24.57 24.93 -5.79
C ASN A 19 -24.17 24.76 -4.31
N LYS A 20 -23.91 25.89 -3.64
CA LYS A 20 -23.78 25.94 -2.18
C LYS A 20 -25.16 25.77 -1.55
N SER A 21 -25.62 24.54 -1.37
CA SER A 21 -26.66 24.26 -0.37
C SER A 21 -25.95 24.06 0.98
N LYS A 22 -26.33 24.88 1.98
CA LYS A 22 -25.97 24.61 3.37
C LYS A 22 -26.69 23.32 3.78
N THR A 23 -26.02 22.18 3.71
CA THR A 23 -26.53 20.93 4.24
C THR A 23 -26.61 21.09 5.77
N LYS A 24 -27.83 21.10 6.30
CA LYS A 24 -28.05 20.96 7.74
C LYS A 24 -27.32 19.70 8.19
N LEU A 25 -26.45 19.83 9.19
CA LEU A 25 -25.81 18.71 9.86
C LEU A 25 -26.92 17.83 10.46
N SER A 26 -27.34 16.81 9.73
CA SER A 26 -28.14 15.73 10.29
C SER A 26 -27.20 14.92 11.18
N LYS A 27 -27.69 14.63 12.38
CA LYS A 27 -27.03 13.86 13.44
C LYS A 27 -26.34 12.62 12.85
N PRO A 28 -25.19 12.18 13.41
CA PRO A 28 -24.55 10.95 12.99
C PRO A 28 -25.52 9.80 13.27
N LYS A 29 -26.22 9.35 12.24
CA LYS A 29 -26.90 8.07 12.25
C LYS A 29 -25.76 7.08 12.32
N ASN A 30 -25.69 6.30 13.40
CA ASN A 30 -24.77 5.19 13.65
C ASN A 30 -24.83 4.15 12.52
N THR A 31 -24.39 4.57 11.35
CA THR A 31 -24.01 3.72 10.26
C THR A 31 -22.60 3.36 10.69
N VAL A 32 -22.46 2.20 11.32
CA VAL A 32 -21.19 1.49 11.32
C VAL A 32 -20.71 1.61 9.88
N GLU A 33 -19.70 2.44 9.63
CA GLU A 33 -19.00 2.43 8.34
C GLU A 33 -18.59 0.98 8.19
N LYS A 34 -19.33 0.24 7.35
CA LYS A 34 -18.98 -1.14 7.02
C LYS A 34 -17.55 -1.01 6.55
N ALA A 35 -16.60 -1.50 7.35
CA ALA A 35 -15.20 -1.49 7.03
C ALA A 35 -15.08 -2.21 5.69
N PHE A 36 -15.06 -1.45 4.61
CA PHE A 36 -15.00 -2.02 3.29
C PHE A 36 -13.53 -2.31 3.09
N VAL A 37 -13.15 -3.55 3.44
CA VAL A 37 -11.80 -4.03 3.21
C VAL A 37 -11.64 -4.11 1.69
N ILE A 38 -11.02 -3.08 1.12
CA ILE A 38 -10.63 -3.08 -0.30
C ILE A 38 -9.46 -4.08 -0.42
N LYS A 39 -9.79 -5.37 -0.57
CA LYS A 39 -8.85 -6.40 -1.02
C LYS A 39 -8.64 -6.22 -2.52
N ALA A 40 -7.86 -5.21 -2.89
CA ALA A 40 -7.47 -5.03 -4.27
C ALA A 40 -6.18 -5.83 -4.53
N SER A 41 -6.19 -6.66 -5.57
CA SER A 41 -5.00 -7.43 -5.94
C SER A 41 -3.96 -6.51 -6.58
N LEU A 42 -2.67 -6.80 -6.38
CA LEU A 42 -1.59 -6.02 -6.99
C LEU A 42 -1.71 -5.99 -8.52
N ALA A 43 -2.13 -7.11 -9.12
CA ALA A 43 -2.39 -7.22 -10.55
C ALA A 43 -3.56 -6.34 -11.03
N ASN A 44 -4.56 -6.11 -10.17
CA ASN A 44 -5.72 -5.27 -10.52
C ASN A 44 -5.45 -3.77 -10.32
N ILE A 45 -4.50 -3.40 -9.44
CA ILE A 45 -4.15 -2.00 -9.15
C ILE A 45 -3.03 -1.51 -10.05
N CYS A 46 -1.99 -2.32 -10.23
CA CYS A 46 -0.81 -1.91 -10.96
C CYS A 46 -0.97 -2.22 -12.45
N LYS A 47 -1.13 -1.18 -13.26
CA LYS A 47 -1.25 -1.29 -14.71
C LYS A 47 0.01 -1.85 -15.40
N TYR A 48 1.15 -1.79 -14.73
CA TYR A 48 2.43 -2.20 -15.30
C TYR A 48 2.78 -3.62 -14.85
N SER A 49 2.47 -4.62 -15.69
CA SER A 49 2.73 -6.03 -15.41
C SER A 49 4.18 -6.32 -15.00
N LYS A 50 5.16 -5.66 -15.64
CA LYS A 50 6.58 -5.79 -15.30
C LYS A 50 6.88 -5.37 -13.85
N PHE A 51 6.21 -4.33 -13.38
CA PHE A 51 6.37 -3.84 -12.00
C PHE A 51 5.72 -4.79 -10.99
N VAL A 52 4.56 -5.37 -11.34
CA VAL A 52 3.92 -6.43 -10.53
C VAL A 52 4.87 -7.61 -10.33
N THR A 53 5.49 -8.08 -11.41
CA THR A 53 6.46 -9.20 -11.35
C THR A 53 7.66 -8.85 -10.48
N MET A 54 8.25 -7.66 -10.64
CA MET A 54 9.37 -7.21 -9.81
C MET A 54 9.01 -7.14 -8.33
N ILE A 55 7.83 -6.60 -7.98
CA ILE A 55 7.37 -6.58 -6.58
C ILE A 55 7.23 -7.99 -6.04
N GLN A 56 6.58 -8.88 -6.79
CA GLN A 56 6.39 -10.27 -6.37
C GLN A 56 7.72 -10.99 -6.15
N GLU A 57 8.70 -10.75 -7.02
CA GLU A 57 10.05 -11.29 -6.89
C GLU A 57 10.75 -10.77 -5.63
N VAL A 58 10.76 -9.46 -5.40
CA VAL A 58 11.35 -8.85 -4.19
C VAL A 58 10.68 -9.38 -2.93
N VAL A 59 9.35 -9.48 -2.91
CA VAL A 59 8.60 -10.06 -1.78
C VAL A 59 8.99 -11.52 -1.57
N GLY A 60 9.17 -12.30 -2.64
CA GLY A 60 9.66 -13.67 -2.58
C GLY A 60 11.03 -13.77 -1.93
N HIS A 61 11.99 -12.96 -2.38
CA HIS A 61 13.34 -12.91 -1.82
C HIS A 61 13.36 -12.47 -0.35
N ILE A 62 12.57 -11.45 0.02
CA ILE A 62 12.41 -11.02 1.41
C ILE A 62 11.83 -12.15 2.26
N THR A 63 10.82 -12.85 1.76
CA THR A 63 10.19 -13.96 2.48
C THR A 63 11.18 -15.09 2.73
N GLN A 64 11.98 -15.45 1.72
CA GLN A 64 13.03 -16.45 1.87
C GLN A 64 14.08 -16.01 2.89
N LEU A 65 14.51 -14.75 2.84
CA LEU A 65 15.47 -14.19 3.79
C LEU A 65 14.94 -14.23 5.22
N VAL A 66 13.70 -13.78 5.45
CA VAL A 66 13.05 -13.80 6.76
C VAL A 66 12.88 -15.23 7.26
N TYR A 67 12.50 -16.17 6.39
CA TYR A 67 12.35 -17.58 6.74
C TYR A 67 13.68 -18.18 7.20
N ALA A 68 14.74 -18.02 6.39
CA ALA A 68 16.07 -18.50 6.74
C ALA A 68 16.58 -17.85 8.03
N GLY A 69 16.46 -16.52 8.15
CA GLY A 69 16.85 -15.78 9.35
C GLY A 69 16.08 -16.23 10.60
N SER A 70 14.80 -16.59 10.46
CA SER A 70 13.99 -17.11 11.57
C SER A 70 14.47 -18.47 12.04
N ILE A 71 14.93 -19.36 11.15
CA ILE A 71 15.54 -20.64 11.53
C ILE A 71 16.81 -20.39 12.36
N PHE A 72 17.67 -19.49 11.91
CA PHE A 72 18.90 -19.13 12.64
C PHE A 72 18.58 -18.53 14.01
N ALA A 73 17.65 -17.57 14.08
CA ALA A 73 17.23 -16.96 15.34
C ALA A 73 16.66 -18.00 16.30
N ASN A 74 15.78 -18.89 15.82
CA ASN A 74 15.19 -19.96 16.63
C ASN A 74 16.25 -20.91 17.19
N TYR A 75 17.22 -21.33 16.37
CA TYR A 75 18.32 -22.17 16.83
C TYR A 75 19.14 -21.48 17.93
N TYR A 76 19.46 -20.20 17.74
CA TYR A 76 20.18 -19.40 18.73
C TYR A 76 19.41 -19.27 20.04
N PHE A 77 18.11 -18.97 19.98
CA PHE A 77 17.26 -18.89 21.18
C PHE A 77 17.17 -20.24 21.91
N LEU A 78 17.02 -21.35 21.19
CA LEU A 78 17.01 -22.68 21.82
C LEU A 78 18.32 -22.97 22.55
N LYS A 79 19.46 -22.57 21.98
CA LYS A 79 20.77 -22.72 22.62
C LYS A 79 20.90 -21.85 23.89
N LEU A 80 20.40 -20.62 23.85
CA LEU A 80 20.38 -19.76 25.05
C LEU A 80 19.53 -20.38 26.16
N LEU A 81 18.35 -20.89 25.81
CA LEU A 81 17.45 -21.55 26.76
C LEU A 81 18.07 -22.82 27.36
N GLU A 82 18.76 -23.62 26.54
CA GLU A 82 19.49 -24.81 27.00
C GLU A 82 20.58 -24.45 28.03
N ASN A 83 21.26 -23.32 27.83
CA ASN A 83 22.30 -22.81 28.73
C ASN A 83 21.74 -22.05 29.94
N GLY A 84 20.43 -21.78 30.02
CA GLY A 84 19.81 -20.93 31.04
C GLY A 84 20.17 -19.45 30.92
N GLU A 85 20.60 -19.00 29.74
CA GLU A 85 20.94 -17.61 29.45
C GLU A 85 19.69 -16.75 29.18
N GLU A 86 19.79 -15.45 29.39
CA GLU A 86 18.68 -14.51 29.16
C GLU A 86 18.36 -14.38 27.65
N VAL A 87 17.06 -14.33 27.33
CA VAL A 87 16.60 -14.18 25.95
C VAL A 87 16.71 -12.70 25.53
N PRO A 88 17.41 -12.38 24.42
CA PRO A 88 17.58 -11.00 24.00
C PRO A 88 16.24 -10.39 23.57
N VAL A 89 15.96 -9.20 24.11
CA VAL A 89 14.79 -8.40 23.76
C VAL A 89 15.11 -7.56 22.53
N PHE A 90 14.37 -7.78 21.44
CA PHE A 90 14.53 -6.99 20.21
C PHE A 90 13.64 -5.74 20.27
N THR A 91 14.26 -4.56 20.33
CA THR A 91 13.58 -3.28 20.15
C THR A 91 13.61 -2.85 18.69
N GLN A 92 12.44 -2.74 18.04
CA GLN A 92 12.35 -2.18 16.70
C GLN A 92 12.45 -0.66 16.76
N ASN A 93 13.61 -0.12 16.40
CA ASN A 93 13.76 1.31 16.17
C ASN A 93 13.33 1.62 14.74
N LEU A 94 12.11 2.13 14.57
CA LEU A 94 11.66 2.69 13.30
C LEU A 94 12.40 4.02 13.09
N LEU A 95 13.43 4.01 12.24
CA LEU A 95 14.01 5.23 11.71
C LEU A 95 13.11 5.67 10.55
N TYR A 96 12.39 6.78 10.76
CA TYR A 96 11.55 7.44 9.76
C TYR A 96 12.32 8.54 9.06
#